data_AF-A0A7K4IIY4-F1
#
_entry.id   AF-A0A7K4IIY4-F1
#
_cell.length_a   1.000
_cell.length_b   1.000
_cell.length_c   1.000
_cell.angle_alpha   90.00
_cell.angle_beta   90.00
_cell.angle_gamma   90.00
#
_symmetry.space_group_name_H-M   'P 1'
#
loop_
_entity.id
_entity.type
_entity.pdbx_description
1 polymer ?
#
loop_
_entity_poly.entity_id
_entity_poly.type
_entity_poly.pdbx_seq_one_letter_code
_entity_poly.pdbx_strand_id
1 'polypeptide(L)'
;MGDGMTPEFAQLLAERKLLRITPKRNMILREIEGAEADLKDAEDSLEHKNFKWATIQAYYSMFHSARALLYFRGFREKKSLRLIGRHQRTFRERCGERFDWSI
;
A
#
# COMPACT_ATOMS: atom_id res chain seq x y z
N MET A 1 0.65 17.21 19.02
CA MET A 1 1.22 16.69 17.76
C MET A 1 0.09 16.67 16.74
N GLY A 2 0.11 17.63 15.81
CA GLY A 2 -0.98 17.85 14.85
C GLY A 2 -1.17 16.62 13.96
N ASP A 3 -2.40 16.13 13.89
CA ASP A 3 -2.80 15.03 13.04
C ASP A 3 -2.53 15.44 11.58
N GLY A 4 -1.47 14.88 11.00
CA GLY A 4 -1.07 15.09 9.61
C GLY A 4 -2.02 14.37 8.66
N MET A 5 -3.31 14.68 8.76
CA MET A 5 -4.34 14.20 7.85
C MET A 5 -4.32 15.09 6.63
N THR A 6 -3.89 14.54 5.51
CA THR A 6 -3.99 15.25 4.24
C THR A 6 -5.47 15.46 3.89
N PRO A 7 -5.84 16.53 3.17
CA PRO A 7 -7.22 16.78 2.77
C PRO A 7 -7.86 15.59 2.04
N GLU A 8 -7.08 14.83 1.29
CA GLU A 8 -7.51 13.64 0.57
C GLU A 8 -7.87 12.51 1.53
N PHE A 9 -7.11 12.31 2.61
CA PHE A 9 -7.41 11.31 3.62
C PHE A 9 -8.70 11.66 4.39
N ALA A 10 -8.89 12.94 4.71
CA ALA A 10 -10.12 13.44 5.31
C ALA A 10 -11.33 13.23 4.38
N GLN A 11 -11.15 13.46 3.08
CA GLN A 11 -12.17 13.20 2.07
C GLN A 11 -12.52 11.70 1.98
N LEU A 12 -11.54 10.80 2.00
CA LEU A 12 -11.77 9.35 1.99
C LEU A 12 -12.53 8.85 3.22
N LEU A 13 -12.32 9.48 4.38
CA LEU A 13 -13.12 9.24 5.59
C LEU A 13 -14.54 9.78 5.46
N ALA A 14 -14.71 11.01 4.96
CA ALA A 14 -16.02 11.64 4.75
C ALA A 14 -16.88 10.84 3.76
N GLU A 15 -16.27 10.33 2.69
CA GLU A 15 -16.91 9.48 1.68
C GLU A 15 -17.14 8.04 2.17
N ARG A 16 -16.81 7.72 3.42
CA ARG A 16 -16.87 6.36 4.02
C ARG A 16 -16.13 5.30 3.21
N LYS A 17 -15.10 5.70 2.45
CA LYS A 17 -14.22 4.78 1.71
C LYS A 17 -13.20 4.12 2.63
N LEU A 18 -12.82 4.83 3.70
CA LEU A 18 -12.06 4.31 4.84
C LEU A 18 -12.97 4.27 6.07
N LEU A 19 -12.89 3.18 6.82
CA LEU A 19 -13.63 2.95 8.06
C LEU A 19 -12.65 2.85 9.22
N ARG A 20 -12.96 3.52 10.34
CA ARG A 20 -12.22 3.30 11.58
C ARG A 20 -12.51 1.91 12.11
N ILE A 21 -11.46 1.19 12.49
CA ILE A 21 -11.53 -0.15 13.05
C ILE A 21 -10.58 -0.27 14.24
N THR A 22 -10.83 -1.24 15.10
CA THR A 22 -9.84 -1.73 16.06
C THR A 22 -9.13 -2.92 15.42
N PRO A 23 -7.91 -2.74 14.88
CA PRO A 23 -7.18 -3.79 14.19
C PRO A 23 -6.71 -4.84 15.20
N LYS A 24 -6.84 -6.12 14.86
CA LYS A 24 -6.13 -7.18 15.59
C LYS A 24 -4.72 -7.32 15.02
N ARG A 25 -3.73 -7.60 15.88
CA ARG A 25 -2.33 -7.75 15.45
C ARG A 25 -2.17 -8.75 14.30
N ASN A 26 -2.88 -9.88 14.36
CA ASN A 26 -2.84 -10.90 13.31
C ASN A 26 -3.32 -10.39 11.95
N MET A 27 -4.23 -9.42 11.91
CA MET A 27 -4.73 -8.83 10.67
C MET A 27 -3.63 -8.02 9.98
N ILE A 28 -2.80 -7.30 10.74
CA ILE A 28 -1.66 -6.56 10.21
C ILE A 28 -0.57 -7.54 9.73
N LEU A 29 -0.26 -8.56 10.54
CA LEU A 29 0.76 -9.55 10.20
C LEU A 29 0.44 -10.30 8.91
N ARG A 30 -0.82 -10.70 8.69
CA ARG A 30 -1.22 -11.36 7.45
C ARG A 30 -1.03 -10.50 6.20
N GLU A 31 -1.17 -9.19 6.33
CA GLU A 31 -0.89 -8.27 5.22
C GLU A 31 0.60 -8.13 4.97
N ILE A 32 1.43 -8.13 6.02
CA ILE A 32 2.88 -8.13 5.87
C ILE A 32 3.36 -9.42 5.21
N GLU A 33 2.88 -10.57 5.67
CA GLU A 33 3.18 -11.88 5.09
C GLU A 33 2.79 -11.96 3.60
N GLY A 34 1.62 -11.42 3.24
CA GLY A 34 1.19 -11.32 1.85
C GLY A 34 2.11 -10.42 1.01
N ALA A 35 2.53 -9.28 1.57
CA ALA A 35 3.45 -8.37 0.89
C ALA A 35 4.83 -9.02 0.63
N GLU A 36 5.35 -9.77 1.59
CA GLU A 36 6.62 -10.48 1.48
C GLU A 36 6.55 -11.61 0.44
N ALA A 37 5.46 -12.38 0.43
CA ALA A 37 5.23 -13.41 -0.57
C ALA A 37 5.15 -12.84 -2.00
N ASP A 38 4.36 -11.78 -2.20
CA ASP A 38 4.25 -11.13 -3.52
C ASP A 38 5.57 -10.49 -3.96
N LEU A 39 6.38 -9.98 -3.03
CA LEU A 39 7.70 -9.42 -3.36
C LEU A 39 8.64 -10.53 -3.86
N LYS A 40 8.69 -11.65 -3.14
CA LYS A 40 9.50 -12.79 -3.53
C LYS A 40 9.09 -13.31 -4.91
N ASP A 41 7.79 -13.47 -5.14
CA ASP A 41 7.26 -13.90 -6.43
C ASP A 41 7.59 -12.90 -7.56
N ALA A 42 7.63 -11.61 -7.25
CA ALA A 42 8.03 -10.56 -8.19
C ALA A 42 9.51 -10.63 -8.55
N GLU A 43 10.37 -10.87 -7.56
CA GLU A 43 11.81 -11.09 -7.73
C GLU A 43 12.06 -12.31 -8.61
N ASP A 44 11.40 -13.44 -8.31
CA ASP A 44 11.48 -14.66 -9.12
C ASP A 44 11.03 -14.39 -10.56
N SER A 45 9.89 -13.72 -10.78
CA SER A 45 9.44 -13.35 -12.12
C SER A 45 10.40 -12.42 -12.85
N LEU A 46 11.07 -11.52 -12.14
CA LEU A 46 12.05 -10.59 -12.71
C LEU A 46 13.28 -11.36 -13.19
N GLU A 47 13.80 -12.29 -12.37
CA GLU A 47 14.93 -13.16 -12.73
C GLU A 47 14.62 -14.01 -13.98
N HIS A 48 13.38 -14.49 -14.11
CA HIS A 48 12.90 -15.25 -15.27
C HIS A 48 12.49 -14.36 -16.46
N LYS A 49 12.71 -13.04 -16.41
CA LYS A 49 12.33 -12.06 -17.45
C LYS A 49 10.82 -12.02 -17.76
N ASN A 50 9.99 -12.49 -16.83
CA ASN A 50 8.54 -12.40 -16.89
C ASN A 50 8.06 -11.01 -16.43
N PHE A 51 8.48 -9.96 -17.13
CA PHE A 51 8.33 -8.56 -16.68
C PHE A 51 6.88 -8.14 -16.38
N LYS A 52 5.91 -8.67 -17.12
CA LYS A 52 4.49 -8.44 -16.85
C LYS A 52 4.07 -8.98 -15.48
N TRP A 53 4.50 -10.19 -15.16
CA TRP A 53 4.20 -10.83 -13.87
C TRP A 53 4.94 -10.14 -12.72
N ALA A 54 6.24 -9.85 -12.91
CA ALA A 54 7.03 -9.10 -11.94
C ALA A 54 6.37 -7.76 -11.57
N THR A 55 5.86 -7.02 -12.56
CA THR A 55 5.15 -5.76 -12.33
C THR A 55 3.85 -5.95 -11.55
N ILE A 56 3.05 -6.97 -11.89
CA ILE A 56 1.77 -7.25 -11.21
C ILE A 56 2.02 -7.65 -9.75
N GLN A 57 2.98 -8.54 -9.52
CA GLN A 57 3.34 -9.04 -8.19
C GLN A 57 3.92 -7.92 -7.31
N ALA A 58 4.85 -7.11 -7.84
CA ALA A 58 5.39 -5.96 -7.11
C ALA A 58 4.29 -4.96 -6.72
N TYR A 59 3.32 -4.72 -7.61
CA TYR A 59 2.16 -3.87 -7.30
C TYR A 59 1.31 -4.44 -6.15
N TYR A 60 1.08 -5.76 -6.13
CA TYR A 60 0.33 -6.39 -5.03
C TYR A 60 1.12 -6.38 -3.71
N SER A 61 2.44 -6.55 -3.74
CA SER A 61 3.30 -6.38 -2.57
C SER A 61 3.17 -4.98 -1.95
N MET A 62 3.22 -3.93 -2.80
CA MET A 62 2.99 -2.55 -2.36
C MET A 62 1.57 -2.35 -1.81
N PHE A 63 0.57 -2.98 -2.43
CA PHE A 63 -0.81 -2.90 -1.98
C PHE A 63 -0.98 -3.48 -0.57
N HIS A 64 -0.45 -4.69 -0.34
CA HIS A 64 -0.49 -5.36 0.95
C HIS A 64 0.27 -4.55 2.02
N SER A 65 1.43 -3.98 1.68
CA SER A 65 2.19 -3.09 2.55
C SER A 65 1.39 -1.84 2.96
N ALA A 66 0.74 -1.17 2.00
CA ALA A 66 -0.10 -0.01 2.26
C ALA A 66 -1.30 -0.37 3.16
N ARG A 67 -1.90 -1.55 2.95
CA ARG A 67 -3.02 -2.04 3.74
C ARG A 67 -2.62 -2.39 5.17
N ALA A 68 -1.45 -3.00 5.37
CA ALA A 68 -0.89 -3.24 6.70
C ALA A 68 -0.72 -1.92 7.48
N LEU A 69 -0.21 -0.87 6.82
CA LEU A 69 -0.06 0.46 7.42
C LEU A 69 -1.40 1.12 7.76
N LEU A 70 -2.42 0.97 6.90
CA LEU A 70 -3.78 1.43 7.18
C LEU A 70 -4.36 0.73 8.41
N TYR A 71 -4.20 -0.60 8.48
CA TYR A 71 -4.65 -1.40 9.61
C TYR A 71 -3.94 -0.98 10.88
N PHE A 72 -2.62 -0.79 10.85
CA PHE A 72 -1.84 -0.29 11.99
C PHE A 72 -2.34 1.07 12.52
N ARG A 73 -2.79 1.96 11.62
CA ARG A 73 -3.40 3.24 11.99
C ARG A 73 -4.87 3.16 12.42
N GLY A 74 -5.46 1.97 12.42
CA GLY A 74 -6.86 1.75 12.82
C GLY A 74 -7.88 2.10 11.75
N PHE A 75 -7.53 1.96 10.46
CA PHE A 75 -8.43 2.18 9.34
C PHE A 75 -8.52 0.94 8.44
N ARG A 76 -9.65 0.74 7.76
CA ARG A 76 -9.89 -0.32 6.79
C ARG A 76 -10.63 0.20 5.57
N GLU A 77 -10.32 -0.27 4.36
CA GLU A 77 -11.13 0.04 3.18
C GLU A 77 -12.54 -0.58 3.21
N LYS A 78 -13.55 0.15 2.73
CA LYS A 78 -14.95 -0.33 2.68
C LYS A 78 -15.28 -1.18 1.45
N LYS A 79 -14.63 -0.96 0.30
CA LYS A 79 -14.86 -1.74 -0.94
C LYS A 79 -13.53 -2.22 -1.53
N SER A 80 -13.59 -3.43 -2.10
CA SER A 80 -12.50 -4.10 -2.82
C SER A 80 -11.73 -3.16 -3.74
N LEU A 81 -10.48 -2.84 -3.35
CA LEU A 81 -9.29 -2.89 -4.20
C LEU A 81 -9.32 -2.20 -5.59
N ARG A 82 -9.90 -1.00 -5.70
CA ARG A 82 -9.75 -0.15 -6.91
C ARG A 82 -9.27 1.28 -6.62
N LEU A 83 -8.56 1.50 -5.52
CA LEU A 83 -8.09 2.85 -5.14
C LEU A 83 -6.57 3.05 -5.10
N ILE A 84 -5.73 2.04 -5.37
CA ILE A 84 -4.27 2.27 -5.49
C ILE A 84 -3.84 2.65 -6.92
N GLY A 85 -4.74 2.64 -7.90
CA GLY A 85 -4.46 3.20 -9.23
C GLY A 85 -4.39 4.74 -9.30
N ARG A 86 -4.72 5.46 -8.22
CA ARG A 86 -4.80 6.94 -8.24
C ARG A 86 -3.81 7.64 -7.29
N HIS A 87 -3.12 6.93 -6.41
CA HIS A 87 -2.34 7.55 -5.31
C HIS A 87 -0.89 7.02 -5.21
N GLN A 88 -0.16 6.95 -6.33
CA GLN A 88 1.31 6.83 -6.29
C GLN A 88 2.01 8.11 -5.78
N ARG A 89 1.30 9.23 -5.62
CA ARG A 89 1.92 10.52 -5.22
C ARG A 89 2.18 10.63 -3.71
N THR A 90 1.29 10.11 -2.87
CA THR A 90 1.34 10.30 -1.40
C THR A 90 2.33 9.35 -0.70
N PHE A 91 2.63 8.18 -1.28
CA PHE A 91 3.60 7.26 -0.67
C PHE A 91 5.06 7.73 -0.90
N ARG A 92 5.29 8.53 -1.95
CA ARG A 92 6.61 9.05 -2.33
C ARG A 92 7.12 10.13 -1.36
N GLU A 93 6.22 10.88 -0.74
CA GLU A 93 6.57 12.04 0.11
C GLU A 93 7.02 11.66 1.53
N ARG A 94 6.90 10.39 1.95
CA ARG A 94 7.32 9.94 3.29
C ARG A 94 8.42 8.89 3.33
N CYS A 95 8.79 8.27 2.20
CA CYS A 95 9.75 7.15 2.21
C CYS A 95 10.91 7.22 1.20
N GLY A 96 11.20 8.37 0.58
CA GLY A 96 12.44 8.46 -0.21
C GLY A 96 12.67 9.75 -0.98
N GLU A 97 13.20 10.77 -0.31
CA GLU A 97 14.06 11.73 -0.98
C GLU A 97 15.43 11.10 -1.22
N ARG A 98 15.60 10.43 -2.36
CA ARG A 98 16.85 10.31 -3.13
C ARG A 98 16.62 9.28 -4.23
N PHE A 99 16.13 9.73 -5.38
CA PHE A 99 16.50 9.15 -6.68
C PHE A 99 16.21 10.22 -7.73
N ASP A 100 17.30 10.86 -8.17
CA ASP A 100 17.37 11.67 -9.38
C ASP A 100 17.28 10.72 -10.58
N TRP A 101 16.25 10.87 -11.40
CA TRP A 101 15.99 10.07 -12.61
C TRP A 101 16.32 10.87 -13.87
N SER A 102 17.45 11.55 -13.88
CA SER A 102 18.03 12.10 -15.11
C SER A 102 18.68 10.96 -15.91
N ILE A 103 17.88 10.35 -16.80
CA ILE A 103 18.37 9.62 -17.99
C ILE A 103 17.84 10.37 -19.21
#